data_AF-A0A257WAR1-F1
#
_entry.id   AF-A0A257WAR1-F1
#
_cell.length_a   1.000
_cell.length_b   1.000
_cell.length_c   1.000
_cell.angle_alpha   90.00
_cell.angle_beta   90.00
_cell.angle_gamma   90.00
#
_symmetry.space_group_name_H-M   'P 1'
#
loop_
_entity.id
_entity.type
_entity.pdbx_description
1 polymer ?
#
loop_
_entity_poly.entity_id
_entity_poly.type
_entity_poly.pdbx_seq_one_letter_code
_entity_poly.pdbx_strand_id
1 'polypeptide(L)'
;MLCVLALGSAEFLYLMNSSYNTLFLASTFLAGMFTASFYGWLPLYLPELFATRVRATGQGFAFNFGRILAAVGSLQTGVLLDKVFHGELPKAGMLMSFIYVLGMIVIWFCPETKGKPLPE
;
A
#
# COMPACT_ATOMS: atom_id res chain seq x y z
N MET A 1 -3.57 -8.92 -7.98
CA MET A 1 -3.74 -7.97 -9.11
C MET A 1 -3.45 -6.52 -8.69
N LEU A 2 -4.11 -5.98 -7.67
CA LEU A 2 -3.90 -4.58 -7.22
C LEU A 2 -2.45 -4.25 -6.84
N CYS A 3 -1.75 -5.14 -6.11
CA CYS A 3 -0.34 -4.91 -5.77
C CYS A 3 0.58 -4.84 -7.00
N VAL A 4 0.31 -5.63 -8.05
CA VAL A 4 1.09 -5.60 -9.30
C VAL A 4 0.86 -4.29 -10.04
N LEU A 5 -0.40 -3.84 -10.12
CA LEU A 5 -0.75 -2.58 -10.77
C LEU A 5 -0.19 -1.37 -10.00
N ALA A 6 -0.23 -1.42 -8.66
CA ALA A 6 0.36 -0.38 -7.82
C ALA A 6 1.90 -0.34 -7.94
N LEU A 7 2.57 -1.50 -7.97
CA LEU A 7 4.01 -1.58 -8.20
C LEU A 7 4.39 -1.02 -9.57
N GLY A 8 3.76 -1.50 -10.64
CA GLY A 8 4.08 -1.07 -12.00
C GLY A 8 3.78 0.42 -12.25
N SER A 9 2.68 0.94 -11.69
CA SER A 9 2.37 2.38 -11.81
C SER A 9 3.32 3.27 -10.98
N ALA A 10 3.77 2.80 -9.80
CA ALA A 10 4.75 3.52 -9.00
C ALA A 10 6.14 3.52 -9.67
N GLU A 11 6.60 2.38 -10.18
CA GLU A 11 7.86 2.31 -10.96
C GLU A 11 7.79 3.17 -12.22
N PHE A 12 6.67 3.14 -12.94
CA PHE A 12 6.45 4.01 -14.09
C PHE A 12 6.53 5.50 -13.72
N LEU A 13 5.93 5.89 -12.59
CA LEU A 13 6.02 7.25 -12.08
C LEU A 13 7.48 7.66 -11.80
N TYR A 14 8.23 6.85 -11.07
CA TYR A 14 9.58 7.21 -10.62
C TYR A 14 10.66 7.06 -11.70
N LEU A 15 10.51 6.14 -12.67
CA LEU A 15 11.53 5.89 -13.70
C LEU A 15 11.33 6.73 -14.97
N MET A 16 10.09 6.99 -15.36
CA MET A 16 9.79 7.62 -16.66
C MET A 16 9.63 9.15 -16.59
N ASN A 17 9.60 9.73 -15.39
CA ASN A 17 9.34 11.15 -15.20
C ASN A 17 10.53 11.87 -14.57
N SER A 18 11.23 12.62 -15.39
CA SER A 18 12.37 13.47 -15.00
C SER A 18 12.05 14.97 -15.07
N SER A 19 10.86 15.33 -15.55
CA SER A 19 10.43 16.73 -15.69
C SER A 19 8.92 16.85 -15.50
N TYR A 20 8.47 18.02 -15.04
CA TYR A 20 7.05 18.31 -14.87
C TYR A 20 6.37 18.46 -16.24
N ASN A 21 5.58 17.47 -16.62
CA ASN A 21 4.86 17.42 -17.90
C ASN A 21 3.52 16.70 -17.74
N THR A 22 2.72 16.64 -18.81
CA THR A 22 1.42 15.93 -18.80
C THR A 22 1.57 14.44 -18.48
N LEU A 23 2.71 13.82 -18.83
CA LEU A 23 3.00 12.42 -18.52
C LEU A 23 3.18 12.21 -17.01
N PHE A 24 3.82 13.14 -16.32
CA PHE A 24 3.98 13.12 -14.86
C PHE A 24 2.63 13.21 -14.15
N LEU A 25 1.73 14.09 -14.63
CA LEU A 25 0.36 14.19 -14.11
C LEU A 25 -0.42 12.89 -14.34
N ALA A 26 -0.35 12.32 -15.55
CA ALA A 26 -1.04 11.07 -15.89
C ALA A 26 -0.52 9.87 -15.08
N SER A 27 0.80 9.73 -14.96
CA SER A 27 1.42 8.66 -14.16
C SER A 27 1.13 8.81 -12.67
N THR A 28 1.14 10.03 -12.14
CA THR A 28 0.75 10.32 -10.75
C THR A 28 -0.72 9.96 -10.51
N PHE A 29 -1.61 10.27 -11.46
CA PHE A 29 -3.01 9.88 -11.38
C PHE A 29 -3.18 8.36 -11.35
N LEU A 30 -2.49 7.62 -12.23
CA LEU A 30 -2.55 6.16 -12.26
C LEU A 30 -2.02 5.55 -10.97
N ALA A 31 -0.85 5.99 -10.49
CA ALA A 31 -0.28 5.55 -9.23
C ALA A 31 -1.24 5.86 -8.07
N GLY A 32 -1.80 7.07 -8.01
CA GLY A 32 -2.81 7.45 -7.03
C GLY A 32 -4.05 6.57 -7.07
N MET A 33 -4.57 6.25 -8.26
CA MET A 33 -5.75 5.41 -8.43
C MET A 33 -5.54 3.99 -7.89
N PHE A 34 -4.43 3.34 -8.28
CA PHE A 34 -4.16 1.96 -7.84
C PHE A 34 -3.82 1.87 -6.36
N THR A 35 -3.07 2.85 -5.84
CA THR A 35 -2.74 2.90 -4.41
C THR A 35 -3.95 3.25 -3.55
N ALA A 36 -4.82 4.15 -4.01
CA ALA A 36 -6.06 4.50 -3.29
C ALA A 36 -7.07 3.34 -3.28
N SER A 37 -7.05 2.47 -4.29
CA SER A 37 -7.94 1.29 -4.36
C SER A 37 -7.78 0.35 -3.15
N PHE A 38 -6.64 0.36 -2.46
CA PHE A 38 -6.44 -0.39 -1.21
C PHE A 38 -7.39 0.03 -0.09
N TYR A 39 -7.75 1.30 -0.02
CA TYR A 39 -8.71 1.80 0.97
C TYR A 39 -10.14 1.35 0.71
N GLY A 40 -10.46 0.87 -0.50
CA GLY A 40 -11.79 0.33 -0.81
C GLY A 40 -11.97 -1.11 -0.35
N TRP A 41 -11.00 -1.99 -0.64
CA TRP A 41 -11.16 -3.43 -0.39
C TRP A 41 -10.75 -3.84 1.04
N LEU A 42 -9.73 -3.21 1.63
CA LEU A 42 -9.21 -3.60 2.94
C LEU A 42 -10.27 -3.48 4.06
N PRO A 43 -11.07 -2.39 4.13
CA PRO A 43 -12.15 -2.29 5.11
C PRO A 43 -13.31 -3.24 4.86
N LEU A 44 -13.44 -3.80 3.65
CA LEU A 44 -14.43 -4.82 3.34
C LEU A 44 -13.96 -6.21 3.75
N TYR A 45 -12.66 -6.49 3.60
CA TYR A 45 -12.08 -7.79 3.95
C TYR A 45 -11.90 -7.98 5.47
N LEU A 46 -11.43 -6.96 6.18
CA LEU A 46 -11.28 -7.00 7.64
C LEU A 46 -12.53 -7.49 8.41
N PRO A 47 -13.76 -7.00 8.15
CA PRO A 47 -14.98 -7.49 8.81
C PRO A 47 -15.19 -9.00 8.72
N GLU A 48 -14.84 -9.57 7.58
CA GLU A 48 -15.12 -10.97 7.25
C GLU A 48 -14.20 -11.92 8.05
N LEU A 49 -13.06 -11.41 8.51
CA LEU A 49 -12.11 -12.18 9.32
C LEU A 49 -12.50 -12.27 10.80
N PHE A 50 -13.31 -11.33 11.30
CA PHE A 50 -13.62 -11.22 12.72
C PHE A 50 -15.05 -11.69 13.05
N ALA A 51 -15.16 -12.43 14.15
CA ALA A 51 -16.43 -12.81 14.76
C ALA A 51 -17.29 -11.59 15.10
N THR A 52 -18.61 -11.72 14.99
CA THR A 52 -19.56 -10.60 15.08
C THR A 52 -19.39 -9.81 16.38
N ARG A 53 -19.12 -10.50 17.50
CA ARG A 53 -18.87 -9.91 18.83
C ARG A 53 -17.66 -8.96 18.92
N VAL A 54 -16.64 -9.14 18.07
CA VAL A 54 -15.38 -8.36 18.13
C VAL A 54 -15.07 -7.62 16.82
N ARG A 55 -15.97 -7.67 15.84
CA ARG A 55 -15.74 -7.16 14.49
C ARG A 55 -15.33 -5.68 14.46
N ALA A 56 -16.08 -4.82 15.17
CA ALA A 56 -15.78 -3.38 15.22
C ALA A 56 -14.40 -3.10 15.85
N THR A 57 -14.10 -3.77 16.97
CA THR A 57 -12.82 -3.61 17.68
C THR A 57 -11.65 -4.19 16.88
N GLY A 58 -11.82 -5.34 16.25
CA GLY A 58 -10.79 -6.01 15.44
C GLY A 58 -10.41 -5.20 14.21
N GLN A 59 -11.41 -4.66 13.49
CA GLN A 59 -11.17 -3.72 12.39
C GLN A 59 -10.44 -2.47 12.86
N GLY A 60 -10.94 -1.83 13.92
CA GLY A 60 -10.33 -0.62 14.47
C GLY A 60 -8.89 -0.84 14.88
N PHE A 61 -8.60 -1.95 15.56
CA PHE A 61 -7.25 -2.32 15.95
C PHE A 61 -6.34 -2.53 14.73
N ALA A 62 -6.77 -3.34 13.75
CA ALA A 62 -5.97 -3.62 12.55
C ALA A 62 -5.67 -2.34 11.74
N PHE A 63 -6.66 -1.45 11.57
CA PHE A 63 -6.45 -0.17 10.88
C PHE A 63 -5.48 0.74 11.60
N ASN A 64 -5.62 0.89 12.92
CA ASN A 64 -4.74 1.76 13.70
C ASN A 64 -3.32 1.19 13.77
N PHE A 65 -3.17 -0.13 13.90
CA PHE A 65 -1.86 -0.76 13.87
C PHE A 65 -1.14 -0.54 12.52
N GLY A 66 -1.85 -0.71 11.40
CA GLY A 66 -1.32 -0.38 10.08
C GLY A 66 -0.89 1.08 9.95
N ARG A 67 -1.66 2.02 10.52
CA ARG A 67 -1.31 3.45 10.55
C ARG A 67 -0.05 3.74 11.37
N ILE A 68 0.14 3.06 12.51
CA ILE A 68 1.34 3.20 13.32
C ILE A 68 2.57 2.74 12.52
N LEU A 69 2.50 1.59 11.85
CA LEU A 69 3.60 1.11 11.00
C LEU A 69 3.89 2.08 9.85
N ALA A 70 2.85 2.59 9.19
CA ALA A 70 3.01 3.59 8.13
C ALA A 70 3.64 4.90 8.64
N ALA A 71 3.27 5.34 9.85
CA ALA A 71 3.86 6.52 10.48
C ALA A 71 5.36 6.31 10.76
N VAL A 72 5.75 5.15 11.29
CA VAL A 72 7.16 4.81 11.51
C VAL A 72 7.95 4.85 10.20
N GLY A 73 7.43 4.23 9.14
CA GLY A 73 8.06 4.28 7.82
C GLY A 73 8.19 5.71 7.28
N SER A 74 7.12 6.51 7.41
CA SER A 74 7.08 7.91 6.93
C SER A 74 8.06 8.81 7.68
N LEU A 75 8.21 8.63 8.99
CA LEU A 75 9.20 9.36 9.80
C LEU A 75 10.64 9.02 9.42
N GLN A 76 10.88 7.77 9.01
CA GLN A 76 12.20 7.31 8.59
C GLN A 76 12.54 7.69 7.13
N THR A 77 11.55 7.97 6.29
CA THR A 77 11.73 8.34 4.87
C THR A 77 12.78 9.44 4.66
N GLY A 78 12.75 10.52 5.46
CA GLY A 78 13.70 11.63 5.32
C GLY A 78 15.15 11.21 5.62
N VAL A 79 15.35 10.39 6.66
CA VAL A 79 16.67 9.89 7.04
C VAL A 79 17.18 8.87 6.02
N LEU A 80 16.31 8.00 5.51
CA LEU A 80 16.65 7.05 4.44
C LEU A 80 17.05 7.80 3.16
N LEU A 81 16.29 8.81 2.76
CA LEU A 81 16.58 9.60 1.55
C LEU A 81 17.98 10.23 1.60
N ASP A 82 18.34 10.83 2.73
CA ASP A 82 19.62 11.50 2.92
C ASP A 82 20.79 10.50 3.06
N LYS A 83 20.65 9.52 3.97
CA LYS A 83 21.76 8.61 4.33
C LYS A 83 21.94 7.41 3.41
N VAL A 84 20.86 6.90 2.81
CA VAL A 84 20.88 5.65 2.02
C VAL A 84 20.83 5.95 0.52
N PHE A 85 20.04 6.95 0.12
CA PHE A 85 19.82 7.28 -1.29
C PHE A 85 20.58 8.52 -1.77
N HIS A 86 21.39 9.14 -0.91
CA HIS A 86 22.21 10.32 -1.24
C HIS A 86 21.39 11.47 -1.89
N GLY A 87 20.12 11.62 -1.50
CA GLY A 87 19.21 12.64 -2.04
C GLY A 87 18.50 12.27 -3.35
N GLU A 88 18.73 11.07 -3.92
CA GLU A 88 18.09 10.64 -5.16
C GLU A 88 16.64 10.14 -4.92
N LEU A 89 15.69 11.08 -4.96
CA LEU A 89 14.25 10.83 -4.84
C LEU A 89 13.69 9.72 -5.75
N PRO A 90 14.05 9.63 -7.05
CA PRO A 90 13.52 8.58 -7.93
C PRO A 90 13.94 7.17 -7.49
N LYS A 91 15.20 6.99 -7.07
CA LYS A 91 15.68 5.69 -6.61
C LYS A 91 15.07 5.30 -5.26
N ALA A 92 14.89 6.27 -4.37
CA ALA A 92 14.19 6.05 -3.11
C ALA A 92 12.74 5.62 -3.33
N GLY A 93 11.99 6.33 -4.19
CA GLY A 93 10.61 6.01 -4.51
C GLY A 93 10.44 4.63 -5.16
N MET A 94 11.34 4.28 -6.08
CA MET A 94 11.39 2.94 -6.68
C MET A 94 11.69 1.86 -5.63
N LEU A 95 12.65 2.04 -4.72
CA LEU A 95 12.93 1.01 -3.72
C LEU A 95 11.77 0.87 -2.72
N MET A 96 11.12 1.99 -2.35
CA MET A 96 9.97 1.95 -1.46
C MET A 96 8.75 1.26 -2.09
N SER A 97 8.56 1.34 -3.42
CA SER A 97 7.43 0.66 -4.09
C SER A 97 7.50 -0.88 -3.96
N PHE A 98 8.68 -1.46 -3.69
CA PHE A 98 8.82 -2.90 -3.40
C PHE A 98 8.05 -3.35 -2.16
N ILE A 99 7.53 -2.44 -1.32
CA ILE A 99 6.56 -2.78 -0.28
C ILE A 99 5.33 -3.52 -0.85
N TYR A 100 4.95 -3.26 -2.10
CA TYR A 100 3.88 -3.99 -2.78
C TYR A 100 4.24 -5.45 -3.05
N VAL A 101 5.52 -5.79 -3.19
CA VAL A 101 5.99 -7.19 -3.30
C VAL A 101 5.79 -7.91 -1.97
N LEU A 102 6.10 -7.26 -0.85
CA LEU A 102 5.79 -7.82 0.48
C LEU A 102 4.27 -8.03 0.64
N GLY A 103 3.45 -7.07 0.20
CA GLY A 103 1.99 -7.24 0.16
C GLY A 103 1.54 -8.42 -0.71
N MET A 104 2.20 -8.67 -1.84
CA MET A 104 1.93 -9.84 -2.69
C MET A 104 2.29 -11.15 -2.02
N ILE A 105 3.30 -11.20 -1.15
CA ILE A 105 3.64 -12.42 -0.41
C ILE A 105 2.64 -12.64 0.72
N VAL A 106 2.34 -11.58 1.49
CA VAL A 106 1.44 -11.66 2.66
C VAL A 106 0.03 -12.09 2.27
N ILE A 107 -0.51 -11.63 1.13
CA ILE A 107 -1.88 -11.96 0.74
C ILE A 107 -2.12 -13.45 0.49
N TRP A 108 -1.09 -14.23 0.17
CA TRP A 108 -1.21 -15.69 0.02
C TRP A 108 -1.43 -16.41 1.35
N PHE A 109 -1.04 -15.79 2.47
CA PHE A 109 -1.29 -16.31 3.81
C PHE A 109 -2.65 -15.86 4.36
N CYS A 110 -3.32 -14.91 3.70
CA CYS A 110 -4.64 -14.44 4.11
C CYS A 110 -5.72 -15.45 3.68
N PRO A 111 -6.65 -15.82 4.58
CA PRO A 111 -7.72 -16.75 4.24
C PRO A 111 -8.72 -16.15 3.25
N GLU A 112 -9.11 -16.91 2.24
CA GLU A 112 -10.19 -16.53 1.32
C GLU A 112 -11.55 -16.58 2.04
N THR A 113 -12.26 -15.45 2.07
CA THR A 113 -13.53 -15.26 2.77
C THR A 113 -14.74 -15.22 1.83
N LYS A 114 -14.52 -15.14 0.51
CA LYS A 114 -15.60 -15.08 -0.49
C LYS A 114 -16.55 -16.27 -0.39
N GLY A 115 -17.82 -15.98 -0.16
CA GLY A 115 -18.90 -16.98 -0.13
C GLY A 115 -18.95 -17.84 1.14
N LYS A 116 -18.14 -17.53 2.17
CA LYS A 116 -18.22 -18.19 3.47
C LYS A 116 -19.18 -17.43 4.40
N PRO A 117 -19.92 -18.12 5.29
CA PRO A 117 -20.69 -17.46 6.32
C PRO A 117 -19.74 -16.67 7.23
N LEU A 118 -20.23 -15.52 7.71
CA LEU A 118 -19.48 -14.71 8.65
C LEU A 118 -19.23 -15.49 9.94
N PRO A 119 -18.04 -15.39 10.57
CA PRO A 119 -17.80 -16.03 11.85
C PRO A 119 -18.75 -15.44 12.91
N GLU A 120 -19.37 -16.31 13.72
CA GLU A 120 -20.25 -15.91 14.84
C GLU A 120 -19.47 -15.46 16.08
#